data_AF-A0A7X6VDV4-F1
#
_entry.id   AF-A0A7X6VDV4-F1
#
_cell.length_a   1.000
_cell.length_b   1.000
_cell.length_c   1.000
_cell.angle_alpha   90.00
_cell.angle_beta   90.00
_cell.angle_gamma   90.00
#
_symmetry.space_group_name_H-M   'P 1'
#
loop_
_entity.id
_entity.type
_entity.pdbx_description
1 polymer ?
#
loop_
_entity_poly.entity_id
_entity_poly.type
_entity_poly.pdbx_seq_one_letter_code
_entity_poly.pdbx_strand_id
1 'polypeptide(L)'
;YWAMDNPRYEVDFIIQRENDILPVKVKSESNVDSRSLKKYKEKYSDKIKLHIRFSLNNLRLDDDLLNIPLFMADHADRLIGLALEQMNILTI
;
A
#
# COMPACT_ATOMS: atom_id res chain seq x y z
N TYR A 1 6.00 -1.00 12.64
CA TYR A 1 5.23 -2.23 12.32
C TYR A 1 3.85 -2.13 12.96
N TRP A 2 2.82 -2.81 12.42
CA TRP A 2 1.48 -2.88 13.03
C TRP A 2 0.91 -4.29 12.90
N ALA A 3 0.32 -4.76 13.98
CA ALA A 3 -0.39 -6.02 14.04
C ALA A 3 -1.63 -5.87 14.93
N MET A 4 -2.62 -6.72 14.69
CA MET A 4 -3.80 -6.89 15.53
C MET A 4 -3.98 -8.39 15.76
N ASP A 5 -4.15 -8.79 17.00
CA ASP A 5 -4.40 -10.18 17.37
C ASP A 5 -5.89 -10.49 17.41
N ASN A 6 -6.23 -11.73 17.04
CA ASN A 6 -7.57 -12.32 17.12
C ASN A 6 -8.73 -11.50 16.49
N PRO A 7 -8.95 -11.56 15.16
CA PRO A 7 -8.18 -12.31 14.16
C PRO A 7 -6.88 -11.62 13.77
N ARG A 8 -5.85 -12.42 13.43
CA ARG A 8 -4.51 -11.90 13.13
C ARG A 8 -4.50 -11.11 11.83
N TYR A 9 -4.22 -9.81 11.91
CA TYR A 9 -3.89 -8.95 10.77
C TYR A 9 -2.55 -8.28 11.01
N GLU A 10 -1.76 -8.16 9.94
CA GLU A 10 -0.39 -7.67 10.03
C GLU A 10 0.03 -7.02 8.71
N VAL A 11 0.60 -5.83 8.82
CA VAL A 11 1.30 -5.13 7.73
C VAL A 11 2.80 -5.27 7.97
N ASP A 12 3.57 -5.49 6.92
CA ASP A 12 4.99 -5.85 7.06
C ASP A 12 5.81 -4.61 7.42
N PHE A 13 5.49 -3.48 6.79
CA PHE A 13 6.10 -2.19 7.09
C PHE A 13 5.07 -1.08 7.15
N ILE A 14 5.46 0.01 7.80
CA ILE A 14 4.80 1.31 7.72
C ILE A 14 5.90 2.28 7.34
N ILE A 15 5.70 3.03 6.27
CA ILE A 15 6.62 4.06 5.83
C ILE A 15 5.95 5.42 5.95
N GLN A 16 6.74 6.46 6.18
CA GLN A 16 6.28 7.84 6.18
C GLN A 16 6.88 8.55 4.97
N ARG A 17 6.04 9.28 4.23
CA ARG A 17 6.46 10.20 3.17
C ARG A 17 5.79 11.54 3.45
N GLU A 18 6.60 12.54 3.79
CA GLU A 18 6.10 13.84 4.28
C GLU A 18 5.10 13.66 5.44
N ASN A 19 3.84 14.06 5.24
CA ASN A 19 2.76 13.94 6.23
C ASN A 19 1.91 12.67 6.06
N ASP A 20 2.20 11.84 5.05
CA ASP A 20 1.43 10.64 4.75
C ASP A 20 2.06 9.39 5.40
N ILE A 21 1.21 8.59 6.05
CA ILE A 21 1.56 7.28 6.61
C ILE A 21 1.05 6.20 5.68
N LEU A 22 1.96 5.39 5.16
CA LEU A 22 1.67 4.41 4.11
C LEU A 22 1.95 3.00 4.62
N PRO A 23 0.93 2.15 4.79
CA PRO A 23 1.15 0.75 5.14
C PRO A 23 1.63 -0.04 3.91
N VAL A 24 2.54 -0.96 4.14
CA VAL A 24 3.17 -1.77 3.11
C VAL A 24 2.94 -3.26 3.39
N LYS A 25 2.58 -3.99 2.33
CA LYS A 25 2.59 -5.46 2.32
C LYS A 25 3.54 -5.98 1.26
N VAL A 26 4.34 -6.98 1.57
CA VAL A 26 5.25 -7.66 0.65
C VAL A 26 4.74 -9.07 0.42
N LYS A 27 4.65 -9.48 -0.84
CA LYS A 27 4.12 -10.78 -1.27
C LYS A 27 5.01 -11.38 -2.36
N SER A 28 5.65 -12.50 -2.07
CA SER A 28 6.42 -13.25 -3.07
C SER A 28 5.58 -14.31 -3.79
N GLU A 29 4.39 -14.64 -3.29
CA GLU A 29 3.50 -15.61 -3.92
C GLU A 29 2.64 -15.00 -5.04
N SER A 30 2.11 -15.85 -5.92
CA SER A 30 1.18 -15.45 -6.98
C SER A 30 -0.18 -15.00 -6.45
N ASN A 31 -0.64 -15.57 -5.33
CA ASN A 31 -1.82 -15.08 -4.62
C ASN A 31 -1.46 -13.92 -3.70
N VAL A 32 -1.80 -12.71 -4.14
CA VAL A 32 -1.43 -11.46 -3.47
C VAL A 32 -2.55 -10.86 -2.62
N ASP A 33 -3.71 -11.52 -2.55
CA ASP A 33 -4.84 -11.04 -1.79
C ASP A 33 -4.52 -11.10 -0.29
N SER A 34 -4.73 -9.98 0.40
CA SER A 34 -4.57 -9.90 1.84
C SER A 34 -5.63 -9.01 2.46
N ARG A 35 -6.25 -9.49 3.53
CA ARG A 35 -7.21 -8.71 4.32
C ARG A 35 -6.53 -7.69 5.23
N SER A 36 -5.21 -7.81 5.46
CA SER A 36 -4.47 -6.96 6.39
C SER A 36 -4.44 -5.49 5.97
N LEU A 37 -4.14 -5.18 4.69
CA LEU A 37 -4.13 -3.78 4.22
C LEU A 37 -5.53 -3.17 4.31
N LYS A 38 -6.56 -3.91 3.91
CA LYS A 38 -7.95 -3.48 4.02
C LYS A 38 -8.35 -3.22 5.49
N LYS A 39 -7.95 -4.09 6.42
CA LYS A 39 -8.24 -3.93 7.84
C LYS A 39 -7.49 -2.77 8.49
N TYR A 40 -6.25 -2.54 8.06
CA TYR A 40 -5.49 -1.36 8.45
C TYR A 40 -6.23 -0.09 7.99
N LYS A 41 -6.66 -0.04 6.72
CA LYS A 41 -7.48 1.05 6.18
C LYS A 41 -8.73 1.27 7.02
N GLU A 42 -9.54 0.23 7.25
CA GLU A 42 -10.77 0.35 8.04
C GLU A 42 -10.55 0.95 9.43
N LYS A 43 -9.40 0.65 10.07
CA LYS A 43 -9.06 1.18 11.40
C LYS A 43 -8.59 2.65 11.38
N TYR A 44 -8.02 3.10 10.27
CA TYR A 44 -7.38 4.42 10.14
C TYR A 44 -7.95 5.26 8.99
N SER A 45 -9.16 4.92 8.53
CA SER A 45 -9.79 5.27 7.25
C SER A 45 -9.35 6.59 6.64
N ASP A 46 -9.62 7.69 7.33
CA ASP A 46 -9.53 9.04 6.76
C ASP A 46 -8.08 9.57 6.73
N LYS A 47 -7.14 8.81 7.31
CA LYS A 47 -5.73 9.18 7.44
C LYS A 47 -4.84 8.48 6.42
N ILE A 48 -5.32 7.41 5.78
CA ILE A 48 -4.51 6.61 4.85
C ILE A 48 -4.97 6.89 3.43
N LYS A 49 -4.14 7.63 2.70
CA LYS A 49 -4.41 8.00 1.31
C LYS A 49 -4.05 6.89 0.32
N LEU A 50 -3.03 6.08 0.62
CA LEU A 50 -2.50 5.09 -0.30
C LEU A 50 -1.96 3.87 0.47
N HIS A 51 -2.24 2.68 -0.06
CA HIS A 51 -1.71 1.40 0.42
C HIS A 51 -0.71 0.88 -0.62
N ILE A 52 0.40 0.32 -0.14
CA ILE A 52 1.46 -0.17 -1.03
C ILE A 52 1.55 -1.68 -0.90
N ARG A 53 1.63 -2.34 -2.06
CA ARG A 53 1.94 -3.76 -2.14
C ARG A 53 3.15 -3.97 -3.05
N PHE A 54 4.16 -4.63 -2.53
CA PHE A 54 5.23 -5.19 -3.35
C PHE A 54 4.88 -6.64 -3.71
N SER A 55 4.83 -6.97 -5.01
CA SER A 55 4.56 -8.34 -5.44
C SER A 55 5.16 -8.72 -6.80
N LEU A 56 4.95 -9.95 -7.25
CA LEU A 56 5.32 -10.36 -8.61
C LEU A 56 4.32 -9.88 -9.69
N ASN A 57 3.20 -9.25 -9.30
CA ASN A 57 2.24 -8.70 -10.25
C ASN A 57 2.77 -7.41 -10.90
N ASN A 58 2.20 -7.06 -12.05
CA ASN A 58 2.54 -5.84 -12.80
C ASN A 58 2.28 -4.55 -11.99
N LEU A 59 2.97 -3.48 -12.38
CA LEU A 59 2.73 -2.14 -11.86
C LEU A 59 1.27 -1.76 -12.13
N ARG A 60 0.53 -1.45 -11.06
CA ARG A 60 -0.90 -1.15 -11.15
C ARG A 60 -1.35 -0.31 -9.97
N LEU A 61 -2.18 0.69 -10.23
CA LEU A 61 -2.92 1.44 -9.22
C LEU A 61 -4.40 1.04 -9.32
N ASP A 62 -4.92 0.43 -8.26
CA ASP A 62 -6.32 0.04 -8.12
C ASP A 62 -6.95 0.85 -6.99
N ASP A 63 -7.74 1.87 -7.34
CA ASP A 63 -8.24 2.90 -6.42
C ASP A 63 -7.09 3.53 -5.61
N ASP A 64 -6.90 3.06 -4.38
CA ASP A 64 -5.89 3.52 -3.43
C ASP A 64 -4.89 2.41 -3.05
N LEU A 65 -4.75 1.39 -3.89
CA LEU A 65 -3.77 0.31 -3.75
C LEU A 65 -2.79 0.35 -4.91
N LEU A 66 -1.55 0.75 -4.63
CA LEU A 66 -0.45 0.69 -5.58
C LEU A 66 0.29 -0.64 -5.44
N ASN A 67 0.23 -1.45 -6.49
CA ASN A 67 1.08 -2.61 -6.66
C ASN A 67 2.38 -2.21 -7.37
N ILE A 68 3.53 -2.39 -6.72
CA ILE A 68 4.86 -2.21 -7.29
C ILE A 68 5.48 -3.59 -7.50
N PRO A 69 5.94 -3.95 -8.71
CA PRO A 69 6.67 -5.20 -8.92
C PRO A 69 7.91 -5.26 -8.02
N LEU A 70 8.23 -6.43 -7.45
CA LEU A 70 9.37 -6.59 -6.53
C LEU A 70 10.70 -6.11 -7.16
N PHE A 71 10.90 -6.36 -8.46
CA PHE A 71 12.10 -5.92 -9.19
C PHE A 71 12.14 -4.40 -9.46
N MET A 72 11.07 -3.66 -9.16
CA MET A 72 10.97 -2.20 -9.25
C MET A 72 11.03 -1.53 -7.87
N ALA A 73 11.40 -2.24 -6.80
CA ALA A 73 11.41 -1.69 -5.45
C ALA A 73 12.23 -0.39 -5.32
N ASP A 74 13.34 -0.29 -6.05
CA ASP A 74 14.20 0.91 -6.06
C ASP A 74 13.51 2.16 -6.62
N HIS A 75 12.40 1.99 -7.36
CA HIS A 75 11.60 3.09 -7.89
C HIS A 75 10.42 3.48 -6.98
N ALA A 76 10.33 2.91 -5.77
CA ALA A 76 9.15 3.06 -4.92
C ALA A 76 8.77 4.52 -4.65
N ASP A 77 9.71 5.37 -4.20
CA ASP A 77 9.40 6.76 -3.87
C ASP A 77 8.83 7.54 -5.07
N ARG A 78 9.44 7.36 -6.26
CA ARG A 78 8.95 7.97 -7.51
C ARG A 78 7.54 7.49 -7.85
N LEU A 79 7.29 6.19 -7.79
CA LEU A 79 6.01 5.59 -8.15
C LEU A 79 4.89 5.97 -7.15
N ILE A 80 5.23 6.07 -5.86
CA ILE A 80 4.33 6.55 -4.81
C ILE A 80 3.92 8.00 -5.08
N GLY A 81 4.88 8.87 -5.42
CA GLY A 81 4.61 10.26 -5.78
C GLY A 81 3.63 10.39 -6.96
N LEU A 82 3.90 9.66 -8.05
CA LEU A 82 3.03 9.63 -9.23
C LEU A 82 1.62 9.11 -8.93
N ALA A 83 1.50 8.07 -8.09
CA ALA A 83 0.20 7.53 -7.70
C ALA A 83 -0.62 8.55 -6.89
N LEU A 84 0.00 9.23 -5.92
CA LEU A 84 -0.65 10.26 -5.13
C LEU A 84 -1.11 11.45 -5.99
N GLU A 85 -0.29 11.89 -6.94
CA GLU A 85 -0.66 12.93 -7.91
C GLU A 85 -1.87 12.51 -8.76
N GLN A 86 -1.85 11.28 -9.30
CA GLN A 86 -2.94 10.75 -10.11
C GLN A 86 -4.26 10.66 -9.32
N MET A 87 -4.23 10.23 -8.06
CA MET A 87 -5.41 10.16 -7.20
C MET A 87 -5.98 11.55 -6.87
N ASN A 88 -5.12 12.56 -6.70
CA ASN A 88 -5.57 13.93 -6.47
C ASN A 88 -6.30 14.51 -7.70
N ILE A 89 -5.83 14.21 -8.92
CA ILE A 89 -6.49 14.65 -10.16
C ILE A 89 -7.90 14.06 -10.29
N LEU A 90 -8.11 12.81 -9.86
CA LEU A 90 -9.40 12.13 -9.92
C LEU A 90 -10.42 12.63 -8.88
N THR A 91 -10.00 13.50 -7.94
CA THR A 91 -10.85 14.03 -6.86
C THR A 91 -11.41 15.43 -7.17
N ILE A 92 -11.10 16.00 -8.33
CA ILE A 92 -11.51 17.36 -8.77
C ILE A 92 -12.73 17.29 -9.69
#